data_AF-A0A2E3MTN8-F1
#
_entry.id   AF-A0A2E3MTN8-F1
#
_cell.length_a   1.000
_cell.length_b   1.000
_cell.length_c   1.000
_cell.angle_alpha   90.00
_cell.angle_beta   90.00
_cell.angle_gamma   90.00
#
_symmetry.space_group_name_H-M   'P 1'
#
loop_
_entity.id
_entity.type
_entity.pdbx_description
1 polymer ?
#
loop_
_entity_poly.entity_id
_entity_poly.type
_entity_poly.pdbx_seq_one_letter_code
_entity_poly.pdbx_strand_id
1 'polypeptide(L)'
;MLEGTQNFGSIGHFRLGSKPCFAGKTGFSPISVETFGHQCGNLAPRKTHKPLIAISVRIVWNLLMRVAVGQVWQETNTLNPCPTTREDFELFGVSRGAEMVSKMAHTNELGGFIQSLRQWPETPEIVGLARLPAWPGGLITRDAYEWIADEMASALDRALPVDGVLLALHGAMAADGYPDVEGSILHRFRERIGNTVPLVITLDLHANITPQMAAAVDAMVLYHCMPHVDIQETGVRATGVLERVTNKGARPVTAYQRVPVVLPAERANTEAENGFAVRRKQRLQELERMPEVISAGVSVVQPWMDIPDLSSTVVVVTDNDETLAVELCRELSSELWDTRREYLGELESIEAAVQKAANCTEGLTVLGDAADATTSGAPGDSVWILQELLKYDWPNLAVVTVVAPDVVEQASLQGIGSQLHVELGGRRDTRFGTTVSLDVEVQHLFDAEFALSGHIGTNMPISMGKSALLAINNIRIIATTRTGPHFAPELFQTAGIDPFSAAVIVAKSPCGFRAVYTSRAHQIISVRAPGCAPSDFWTYPFEQIPRPLWPWDEMEHWSPQPQLFVSGISRS
;
A
#
# COMPACT_ATOMS: atom_id res chain seq x y z
N MET A 1 23.08 -43.12 -31.08
CA MET A 1 23.31 -44.48 -30.56
C MET A 1 22.42 -44.65 -29.34
N LEU A 2 21.59 -45.70 -29.37
CA LEU A 2 20.66 -46.20 -28.34
C LEU A 2 19.46 -45.26 -28.07
N GLU A 3 18.29 -45.48 -28.69
CA GLU A 3 17.24 -46.47 -28.36
C GLU A 3 16.69 -46.28 -26.92
N GLY A 4 15.38 -46.14 -26.67
CA GLY A 4 14.26 -46.68 -27.43
C GLY A 4 12.88 -46.10 -27.11
N THR A 5 11.96 -46.65 -27.88
CA THR A 5 10.54 -46.40 -28.13
C THR A 5 9.61 -47.01 -27.08
N GLN A 6 8.37 -46.48 -26.99
CA GLN A 6 7.05 -47.17 -27.05
C GLN A 6 5.97 -46.26 -26.39
N ASN A 7 5.01 -45.67 -27.10
CA ASN A 7 3.80 -46.15 -27.81
C ASN A 7 2.53 -46.42 -26.95
N PHE A 8 1.52 -45.56 -27.20
CA PHE A 8 0.07 -45.79 -27.46
C PHE A 8 -0.89 -46.55 -26.51
N GLY A 9 -2.09 -45.96 -26.37
CA GLY A 9 -3.40 -46.61 -26.09
C GLY A 9 -4.21 -45.86 -25.01
N SER A 10 -5.13 -44.92 -25.29
CA SER A 10 -6.44 -44.94 -25.97
C SER A 10 -7.63 -45.48 -25.15
N ILE A 11 -8.68 -44.64 -25.05
CA ILE A 11 -10.14 -44.93 -24.97
C ILE A 11 -10.80 -45.06 -23.57
N GLY A 12 -11.87 -44.28 -23.38
CA GLY A 12 -12.91 -44.52 -22.36
C GLY A 12 -13.92 -43.38 -22.16
N HIS A 13 -14.88 -43.22 -23.07
CA HIS A 13 -16.11 -42.41 -22.90
C HIS A 13 -17.00 -42.92 -21.75
N PHE A 14 -17.68 -42.03 -21.02
CA PHE A 14 -19.07 -42.25 -20.58
C PHE A 14 -19.83 -40.92 -20.40
N ARG A 15 -21.01 -40.84 -21.04
CA ARG A 15 -22.07 -39.83 -20.92
C ARG A 15 -23.37 -40.55 -20.51
N LEU A 16 -24.35 -39.75 -20.08
CA LEU A 16 -25.80 -40.00 -19.80
C LEU A 16 -26.10 -39.97 -18.30
N GLY A 17 -26.85 -38.98 -17.78
CA GLY A 17 -28.32 -38.82 -17.87
C GLY A 17 -28.89 -39.25 -16.49
N SER A 18 -29.86 -38.66 -15.81
CA SER A 18 -31.04 -37.85 -16.12
C SER A 18 -31.69 -37.39 -14.79
N LYS A 19 -32.52 -36.33 -14.83
CA LYS A 19 -33.41 -35.86 -13.74
C LYS A 19 -34.43 -36.94 -13.30
N PRO A 20 -35.13 -36.75 -12.15
CA PRO A 20 -36.46 -36.12 -12.22
C PRO A 20 -36.83 -35.20 -11.03
N CYS A 21 -37.85 -34.36 -11.28
CA CYS A 21 -38.61 -33.57 -10.31
C CYS A 21 -39.59 -34.44 -9.51
N PHE A 22 -39.99 -34.04 -8.29
CA PHE A 22 -41.39 -34.06 -7.84
C PHE A 22 -41.60 -33.23 -6.56
N ALA A 23 -42.78 -32.63 -6.47
CA ALA A 23 -43.25 -31.66 -5.48
C ALA A 23 -43.85 -32.29 -4.21
N GLY A 24 -44.01 -31.50 -3.14
CA GLY A 24 -45.21 -31.58 -2.30
C GLY A 24 -45.10 -31.43 -0.78
N LYS A 25 -45.67 -30.32 -0.29
CA LYS A 25 -46.60 -30.20 0.87
C LYS A 25 -46.10 -30.14 2.33
N THR A 26 -46.22 -28.93 2.88
CA THR A 26 -47.01 -28.49 4.07
C THR A 26 -47.16 -29.38 5.31
N GLY A 27 -46.92 -28.80 6.50
CA GLY A 27 -47.54 -29.27 7.76
C GLY A 27 -46.99 -28.62 9.04
N PHE A 28 -47.63 -27.54 9.50
CA PHE A 28 -47.55 -27.02 10.88
C PHE A 28 -48.57 -27.74 11.77
N SER A 29 -48.24 -28.08 13.03
CA SER A 29 -49.06 -27.86 14.26
C SER A 29 -48.60 -28.66 15.51
N PRO A 30 -49.04 -28.27 16.74
CA PRO A 30 -48.24 -28.26 17.98
C PRO A 30 -48.73 -29.22 19.09
N ILE A 31 -48.03 -29.25 20.23
CA ILE A 31 -48.38 -29.98 21.48
C ILE A 31 -48.28 -28.96 22.63
N SER A 32 -49.39 -28.37 23.09
CA SER A 32 -50.40 -28.79 24.09
C SER A 32 -50.05 -28.40 25.54
N VAL A 33 -50.91 -27.55 26.10
CA VAL A 33 -50.96 -27.07 27.48
C VAL A 33 -51.83 -28.02 28.31
N GLU A 34 -51.36 -28.44 29.49
CA GLU A 34 -52.20 -29.07 30.50
C GLU A 34 -52.25 -28.21 31.78
N THR A 35 -53.47 -27.85 32.15
CA THR A 35 -53.89 -27.27 33.43
C THR A 35 -54.49 -28.36 34.30
N PHE A 36 -54.15 -28.38 35.60
CA PHE A 36 -54.96 -29.03 36.63
C PHE A 36 -55.25 -28.04 37.76
N GLY A 37 -56.52 -28.02 38.19
CA GLY A 37 -57.05 -27.12 39.20
C GLY A 37 -57.42 -27.79 40.53
N HIS A 38 -57.55 -26.90 41.52
CA HIS A 38 -58.33 -26.94 42.77
C HIS A 38 -57.99 -27.91 43.92
N GLN A 39 -57.73 -27.34 45.11
CA GLN A 39 -58.72 -27.24 46.21
C GLN A 39 -58.23 -26.36 47.39
N CYS A 40 -59.21 -25.84 48.17
CA CYS A 40 -59.12 -24.80 49.20
C CYS A 40 -58.63 -25.26 50.58
N GLY A 41 -58.10 -24.30 51.37
CA GLY A 41 -58.00 -24.40 52.83
C GLY A 41 -57.45 -23.12 53.49
N ASN A 42 -58.29 -22.38 54.21
CA ASN A 42 -57.95 -21.20 55.02
C ASN A 42 -57.19 -21.61 56.30
N LEU A 43 -56.12 -20.88 56.68
CA LEU A 43 -55.64 -20.69 58.07
C LEU A 43 -54.60 -19.53 58.13
N ALA A 44 -54.66 -18.75 59.22
CA ALA A 44 -54.04 -17.45 59.48
C ALA A 44 -52.48 -17.46 59.62
N PRO A 45 -51.79 -16.28 59.69
CA PRO A 45 -50.39 -16.14 59.29
C PRO A 45 -49.41 -16.49 60.43
N ARG A 46 -48.34 -17.22 60.10
CA ARG A 46 -47.13 -17.30 60.93
C ARG A 46 -45.97 -16.61 60.24
N LYS A 47 -45.49 -15.54 60.87
CA LYS A 47 -44.21 -14.89 60.57
C LYS A 47 -43.07 -15.90 60.79
N THR A 48 -42.30 -16.17 59.74
CA THR A 48 -40.95 -16.72 59.86
C THR A 48 -40.04 -15.97 58.88
N HIS A 49 -39.15 -15.18 59.46
CA HIS A 49 -38.04 -14.57 58.73
C HIS A 49 -37.10 -15.67 58.22
N LYS A 50 -36.91 -15.74 56.90
CA LYS A 50 -35.71 -16.28 56.27
C LYS A 50 -35.20 -15.23 55.29
N PRO A 51 -33.89 -14.92 55.26
CA PRO A 51 -33.38 -13.96 54.31
C PRO A 51 -33.45 -14.58 52.92
N LEU A 52 -34.15 -13.91 52.02
CA LEU A 52 -33.97 -14.11 50.59
C LEU A 52 -32.53 -13.69 50.28
N ILE A 53 -31.69 -14.67 49.96
CA ILE A 53 -30.46 -14.42 49.23
C ILE A 53 -30.91 -13.86 47.88
N ALA A 54 -30.85 -12.54 47.75
CA ALA A 54 -30.93 -11.88 46.46
C ALA A 54 -29.66 -12.32 45.71
N ILE A 55 -29.79 -13.38 44.91
CA ILE A 55 -28.87 -13.63 43.81
C ILE A 55 -29.14 -12.48 42.85
N SER A 56 -28.39 -11.40 43.02
CA SER A 56 -28.23 -10.40 42.00
C SER A 56 -27.72 -11.14 40.77
N VAL A 57 -28.60 -11.37 39.79
CA VAL A 57 -28.21 -11.71 38.43
C VAL A 57 -27.50 -10.46 37.93
N ARG A 58 -26.23 -10.32 38.31
CA ARG A 58 -25.28 -9.43 37.69
C ARG A 58 -25.14 -10.03 36.30
N ILE A 59 -25.88 -9.47 35.36
CA ILE A 59 -25.68 -9.75 33.94
C ILE A 59 -24.24 -9.31 33.68
N VAL A 60 -23.31 -10.26 33.77
CA VAL A 60 -21.96 -10.11 33.26
C VAL A 60 -22.14 -10.19 31.76
N TRP A 61 -22.50 -9.07 31.14
CA TRP A 61 -22.05 -8.86 29.77
C TRP A 61 -20.52 -8.90 29.88
N ASN A 62 -19.92 -10.05 29.58
CA ASN A 62 -18.56 -10.05 29.05
C ASN A 62 -18.69 -9.20 27.78
N LEU A 63 -18.46 -7.89 27.91
CA LEU A 63 -18.36 -7.03 26.75
C LEU A 63 -17.11 -7.52 26.03
N LEU A 64 -17.34 -8.27 24.96
CA LEU A 64 -16.29 -8.71 24.05
C LEU A 64 -15.47 -7.47 23.69
N MET A 65 -14.15 -7.55 23.80
CA MET A 65 -13.27 -6.45 23.44
C MET A 65 -13.58 -5.94 22.03
N ARG A 66 -13.66 -4.63 21.82
CA ARG A 66 -13.99 -4.01 20.53
C ARG A 66 -12.76 -3.36 19.92
N VAL A 67 -12.36 -3.78 18.73
CA VAL A 67 -11.21 -3.21 18.01
C VAL A 67 -11.69 -2.51 16.74
N ALA A 68 -11.47 -1.19 16.66
CA ALA A 68 -11.74 -0.42 15.44
C ALA A 68 -10.64 -0.65 14.41
N VAL A 69 -11.02 -0.88 13.15
CA VAL A 69 -10.07 -1.10 12.04
C VAL A 69 -10.42 -0.17 10.87
N GLY A 70 -9.44 0.52 10.31
CA GLY A 70 -9.64 1.41 9.15
C GLY A 70 -8.39 1.61 8.30
N GLN A 71 -8.53 2.21 7.13
CA GLN A 71 -7.43 2.53 6.23
C GLN A 71 -7.64 3.85 5.51
N VAL A 72 -6.58 4.66 5.42
CA VAL A 72 -6.47 5.77 4.47
C VAL A 72 -5.15 5.60 3.74
N TRP A 73 -5.18 5.56 2.42
CA TRP A 73 -3.99 5.19 1.65
C TRP A 73 -3.91 6.00 0.36
N GLN A 74 -2.86 6.80 0.24
CA GLN A 74 -2.42 7.47 -0.98
C GLN A 74 -0.97 7.91 -0.76
N GLU A 75 -0.18 8.00 -1.81
CA GLU A 75 1.16 8.57 -1.75
C GLU A 75 1.22 9.84 -2.59
N THR A 76 1.55 10.97 -1.98
CA THR A 76 1.56 12.26 -2.67
C THR A 76 2.92 12.56 -3.29
N ASN A 77 2.89 12.91 -4.57
CA ASN A 77 3.97 13.60 -5.25
C ASN A 77 3.55 15.05 -5.49
N THR A 78 4.11 16.00 -4.74
CA THR A 78 3.74 17.42 -4.85
C THR A 78 4.24 18.05 -6.15
N LEU A 79 5.15 17.40 -6.86
CA LEU A 79 5.61 17.84 -8.17
C LEU A 79 4.63 17.43 -9.26
N ASN A 80 3.76 16.43 -9.09
CA ASN A 80 2.74 16.08 -10.08
C ASN A 80 1.67 17.19 -10.19
N PRO A 81 1.41 17.73 -11.41
CA PRO A 81 0.49 18.85 -11.59
C PRO A 81 -0.99 18.42 -11.61
N CYS A 82 -1.26 17.11 -11.69
CA CYS A 82 -2.61 16.55 -11.63
C CYS A 82 -3.00 16.29 -10.17
N PRO A 83 -3.93 17.06 -9.59
CA PRO A 83 -4.33 16.86 -8.20
C PRO A 83 -5.08 15.53 -8.02
N THR A 84 -4.98 14.96 -6.82
CA THR A 84 -5.79 13.80 -6.42
C THR A 84 -7.11 14.31 -5.83
N THR A 85 -8.22 13.93 -6.43
CA THR A 85 -9.57 14.36 -6.06
C THR A 85 -10.31 13.26 -5.30
N ARG A 86 -11.48 13.59 -4.74
CA ARG A 86 -12.37 12.59 -4.13
C ARG A 86 -12.79 11.50 -5.12
N GLU A 87 -12.98 11.84 -6.40
CA GLU A 87 -13.36 10.86 -7.43
C GLU A 87 -12.28 9.79 -7.56
N ASP A 88 -11.00 10.14 -7.45
CA ASP A 88 -9.90 9.16 -7.50
C ASP A 88 -9.98 8.15 -6.36
N PHE A 89 -10.37 8.59 -5.15
CA PHE A 89 -10.61 7.68 -4.03
C PHE A 89 -11.82 6.77 -4.27
N GLU A 90 -12.92 7.33 -4.77
CA GLU A 90 -14.14 6.58 -5.06
C GLU A 90 -13.92 5.53 -6.15
N LEU A 91 -13.20 5.89 -7.22
CA LEU A 91 -12.86 5.01 -8.34
C LEU A 91 -11.93 3.85 -7.93
N PHE A 92 -11.02 4.09 -6.99
CA PHE A 92 -10.10 3.04 -6.52
C PHE A 92 -10.77 2.04 -5.56
N GLY A 93 -11.90 2.41 -4.96
CA GLY A 93 -12.75 1.49 -4.21
C GLY A 93 -12.83 1.79 -2.71
N VAL A 94 -13.64 2.80 -2.37
CA VAL A 94 -14.07 3.07 -0.99
C VAL A 94 -14.95 1.93 -0.47
N SER A 95 -14.72 1.52 0.78
CA SER A 95 -15.61 0.59 1.49
C SER A 95 -15.75 1.00 2.96
N ARG A 96 -16.87 0.64 3.60
CA ARG A 96 -17.22 1.12 4.94
C ARG A 96 -17.69 0.00 5.85
N GLY A 97 -17.49 0.15 7.16
CA GLY A 97 -18.09 -0.73 8.16
C GLY A 97 -17.77 -2.21 7.95
N ALA A 98 -18.79 -3.05 8.14
CA ALA A 98 -18.68 -4.50 7.94
C ALA A 98 -18.34 -4.90 6.50
N GLU A 99 -18.73 -4.10 5.50
CA GLU A 99 -18.38 -4.36 4.09
C GLU A 99 -16.87 -4.29 3.89
N MET A 100 -16.21 -3.27 4.45
CA MET A 100 -14.75 -3.13 4.42
C MET A 100 -14.09 -4.36 5.06
N VAL A 101 -14.55 -4.76 6.24
CA VAL A 101 -14.01 -5.94 6.95
C VAL A 101 -14.16 -7.21 6.12
N SER A 102 -15.30 -7.39 5.44
CA SER A 102 -15.52 -8.56 4.59
C SER A 102 -14.65 -8.55 3.34
N LYS A 103 -14.59 -7.43 2.62
CA LYS A 103 -13.87 -7.31 1.34
C LYS A 103 -12.36 -7.37 1.52
N MET A 104 -11.84 -6.73 2.57
CA MET A 104 -10.40 -6.55 2.79
C MET A 104 -9.78 -7.61 3.71
N ALA A 105 -10.54 -8.64 4.09
CA ALA A 105 -10.10 -9.66 5.04
C ALA A 105 -8.83 -10.41 4.63
N HIS A 106 -8.42 -10.37 3.37
CA HIS A 106 -7.26 -11.11 2.85
C HIS A 106 -6.35 -10.23 1.97
N THR A 107 -6.40 -8.92 2.16
CA THR A 107 -5.66 -7.97 1.32
C THR A 107 -4.85 -7.03 2.20
N ASN A 108 -3.53 -7.03 2.02
CA ASN A 108 -2.59 -6.08 2.62
C ASN A 108 -2.75 -5.95 4.15
N GLU A 109 -2.49 -4.78 4.75
CA GLU A 109 -2.47 -4.62 6.21
C GLU A 109 -3.83 -4.88 6.84
N LEU A 110 -4.92 -4.47 6.16
CA LEU A 110 -6.28 -4.77 6.61
C LEU A 110 -6.49 -6.28 6.73
N GLY A 111 -6.01 -7.05 5.76
CA GLY A 111 -6.04 -8.51 5.82
C GLY A 111 -5.23 -9.04 7.01
N GLY A 112 -4.04 -8.49 7.22
CA GLY A 112 -3.21 -8.79 8.40
C GLY A 112 -3.96 -8.54 9.71
N PHE A 113 -4.55 -7.35 9.88
CA PHE A 113 -5.37 -6.98 11.05
C PHE A 113 -6.50 -7.97 11.26
N ILE A 114 -7.34 -8.16 10.25
CA ILE A 114 -8.59 -8.89 10.36
C ILE A 114 -8.34 -10.38 10.63
N GLN A 115 -7.38 -11.00 9.93
CA GLN A 115 -7.07 -12.41 10.13
C GLN A 115 -6.40 -12.65 11.49
N SER A 116 -5.49 -11.78 11.92
CA SER A 116 -4.83 -11.93 13.22
C SER A 116 -5.81 -11.75 14.38
N LEU A 117 -6.69 -10.74 14.35
CA LEU A 117 -7.71 -10.55 15.38
C LEU A 117 -8.65 -11.76 15.49
N ARG A 118 -9.04 -12.38 14.37
CA ARG A 118 -9.87 -13.59 14.35
C ARG A 118 -9.20 -14.82 14.97
N GLN A 119 -7.88 -14.80 15.08
CA GLN A 119 -7.10 -15.90 15.66
C GLN A 119 -6.77 -15.70 17.14
N TRP A 120 -7.13 -14.56 17.74
CA TRP A 120 -6.94 -14.34 19.16
C TRP A 120 -7.75 -15.34 20.00
N PRO A 121 -7.21 -15.83 21.14
CA PRO A 121 -7.93 -16.77 22.01
C PRO A 121 -9.29 -16.24 22.46
N GLU A 122 -9.34 -14.95 22.81
CA GLU A 122 -10.57 -14.20 23.02
C GLU A 122 -10.75 -13.29 21.80
N THR A 123 -11.49 -13.78 20.80
CA THR A 123 -11.70 -13.04 19.55
C THR A 123 -12.47 -11.75 19.84
N PRO A 124 -11.91 -10.56 19.53
CA PRO A 124 -12.60 -9.30 19.72
C PRO A 124 -13.69 -9.08 18.65
N GLU A 125 -14.63 -8.19 18.93
CA GLU A 125 -15.52 -7.62 17.92
C GLU A 125 -14.70 -6.67 17.03
N ILE A 126 -14.59 -7.00 15.74
CA ILE A 126 -13.91 -6.15 14.75
C ILE A 126 -14.91 -5.11 14.23
N VAL A 127 -14.71 -3.85 14.61
CA VAL A 127 -15.55 -2.73 14.19
C VAL A 127 -14.89 -2.03 13.00
N GLY A 128 -15.41 -2.27 11.79
CA GLY A 128 -14.90 -1.58 10.60
C GLY A 128 -15.22 -0.09 10.61
N LEU A 129 -14.23 0.73 10.28
CA LEU A 129 -14.38 2.18 10.05
C LEU A 129 -14.66 2.43 8.56
N ALA A 130 -13.66 2.87 7.83
CA ALA A 130 -13.68 3.00 6.39
C ALA A 130 -12.30 2.65 5.81
N ARG A 131 -12.30 2.27 4.53
CA ARG A 131 -11.13 2.24 3.66
C ARG A 131 -11.30 3.34 2.64
N LEU A 132 -10.39 4.31 2.64
CA LEU A 132 -10.34 5.46 1.74
C LEU A 132 -9.00 5.46 0.97
N PRO A 133 -8.94 4.71 -0.14
CA PRO A 133 -7.70 4.50 -0.89
C PRO A 133 -7.70 5.27 -2.21
N ALA A 134 -6.57 5.80 -2.65
CA ALA A 134 -6.34 6.28 -4.01
C ALA A 134 -4.94 5.86 -4.46
N TRP A 135 -4.75 5.64 -5.77
CA TRP A 135 -3.41 5.37 -6.31
C TRP A 135 -2.47 6.57 -6.04
N PRO A 136 -1.14 6.36 -5.90
CA PRO A 136 -0.19 7.46 -5.83
C PRO A 136 -0.43 8.49 -6.92
N GLY A 137 -0.36 9.78 -6.56
CA GLY A 137 -0.74 10.86 -7.45
C GLY A 137 -0.28 12.23 -6.93
N GLY A 138 -0.82 13.30 -7.53
CA GLY A 138 -0.50 14.66 -7.12
C GLY A 138 -1.15 15.05 -5.80
N LEU A 139 -0.93 16.31 -5.41
CA LEU A 139 -1.46 16.90 -4.18
C LEU A 139 -2.96 16.66 -4.04
N ILE A 140 -3.40 16.19 -2.87
CA ILE A 140 -4.81 15.95 -2.62
C ILE A 140 -5.55 17.29 -2.58
N THR A 141 -6.71 17.39 -3.22
CA THR A 141 -7.52 18.61 -3.16
C THR A 141 -8.04 18.83 -1.74
N ARG A 142 -8.17 20.10 -1.33
CA ARG A 142 -8.66 20.47 0.01
C ARG A 142 -9.98 19.79 0.36
N ASP A 143 -10.95 19.81 -0.55
CA ASP A 143 -12.27 19.21 -0.38
C ASP A 143 -12.22 17.69 -0.25
N ALA A 144 -11.31 17.02 -0.98
CA ALA A 144 -11.10 15.58 -0.86
C ALA A 144 -10.53 15.22 0.51
N TYR A 145 -9.54 15.98 0.98
CA TYR A 145 -8.99 15.79 2.33
C TYR A 145 -10.03 16.08 3.43
N GLU A 146 -10.80 17.16 3.34
CA GLU A 146 -11.86 17.47 4.30
C GLU A 146 -12.89 16.34 4.37
N TRP A 147 -13.28 15.79 3.21
CA TRP A 147 -14.14 14.61 3.14
C TRP A 147 -13.51 13.37 3.81
N ILE A 148 -12.23 13.08 3.56
CA ILE A 148 -11.51 11.97 4.20
C ILE A 148 -11.51 12.12 5.73
N ALA A 149 -11.15 13.31 6.21
CA ALA A 149 -11.06 13.60 7.64
C ALA A 149 -12.43 13.45 8.33
N ASP A 150 -13.49 13.96 7.71
CA ASP A 150 -14.85 13.90 8.24
C ASP A 150 -15.43 12.48 8.18
N GLU A 151 -15.17 11.72 7.11
CA GLU A 151 -15.60 10.33 6.97
C GLU A 151 -14.94 9.43 8.03
N MET A 152 -13.62 9.55 8.23
CA MET A 152 -12.89 8.76 9.23
C MET A 152 -13.30 9.14 10.67
N ALA A 153 -13.44 10.43 10.96
CA ALA A 153 -13.92 10.91 12.25
C ALA A 153 -15.34 10.41 12.56
N SER A 154 -16.25 10.55 11.59
CA SER A 154 -17.65 10.09 11.74
C SER A 154 -17.74 8.57 11.88
N ALA A 155 -16.88 7.82 11.18
CA ALA A 155 -16.80 6.37 11.31
C ALA A 155 -16.36 5.97 12.72
N LEU A 156 -15.36 6.64 13.28
CA LEU A 156 -14.92 6.42 14.66
C LEU A 156 -16.03 6.78 15.67
N ASP A 157 -16.70 7.92 15.50
CA ASP A 157 -17.79 8.34 16.39
C ASP A 157 -18.92 7.30 16.47
N ARG A 158 -19.24 6.64 15.34
CA ARG A 158 -20.20 5.52 15.30
C ARG A 158 -19.65 4.23 15.93
N ALA A 159 -18.34 4.04 15.90
CA ALA A 159 -17.67 2.85 16.43
C ALA A 159 -17.52 2.86 17.95
N LEU A 160 -17.52 4.04 18.59
CA LEU A 160 -17.34 4.18 20.03
C LEU A 160 -18.46 3.53 20.87
N PRO A 161 -18.15 3.05 22.09
CA PRO A 161 -16.81 2.90 22.68
C PRO A 161 -16.03 1.74 22.03
N VAL A 162 -14.69 1.85 22.00
CA VAL A 162 -13.76 0.80 21.56
C VAL A 162 -12.61 0.63 22.55
N ASP A 163 -12.00 -0.55 22.56
CA ASP A 163 -10.93 -0.94 23.47
C ASP A 163 -9.54 -0.89 22.79
N GLY A 164 -9.51 -0.69 21.48
CA GLY A 164 -8.28 -0.50 20.70
C GLY A 164 -8.59 -0.05 19.27
N VAL A 165 -7.60 0.58 18.63
CA VAL A 165 -7.70 1.05 17.25
C VAL A 165 -6.48 0.60 16.45
N LEU A 166 -6.73 0.03 15.28
CA LEU A 166 -5.74 -0.26 14.24
C LEU A 166 -6.05 0.56 13.00
N LEU A 167 -5.10 1.40 12.58
CA LEU A 167 -5.21 2.13 11.31
C LEU A 167 -4.06 1.76 10.38
N ALA A 168 -4.40 1.42 9.15
CA ALA A 168 -3.42 1.36 8.07
C ALA A 168 -3.35 2.72 7.38
N LEU A 169 -2.19 3.38 7.46
CA LEU A 169 -1.94 4.67 6.83
C LEU A 169 -0.75 4.54 5.88
N HIS A 170 -0.74 5.29 4.78
CA HIS A 170 0.48 5.37 3.96
C HIS A 170 1.57 6.14 4.73
N GLY A 171 1.23 7.34 5.21
CA GLY A 171 2.13 8.24 5.94
C GLY A 171 2.78 9.31 5.09
N ALA A 172 2.44 9.41 3.79
CA ALA A 172 3.03 10.37 2.86
C ALA A 172 1.94 11.14 2.08
N MET A 173 0.77 11.36 2.70
CA MET A 173 -0.28 12.15 2.11
C MET A 173 -0.07 13.64 2.42
N ALA A 174 -0.20 14.47 1.39
CA ALA A 174 -0.29 15.91 1.54
C ALA A 174 -1.47 16.44 0.72
N ALA A 175 -2.15 17.44 1.27
CA ALA A 175 -3.27 18.11 0.62
C ALA A 175 -3.03 19.62 0.56
N ASP A 176 -3.81 20.32 -0.28
CA ASP A 176 -3.82 21.78 -0.35
C ASP A 176 -4.06 22.39 1.04
N GLY A 177 -3.02 23.03 1.57
CA GLY A 177 -2.99 23.66 2.90
C GLY A 177 -2.86 22.69 4.08
N TYR A 178 -2.61 21.40 3.83
CA TYR A 178 -2.39 20.38 4.86
C TYR A 178 -1.18 19.51 4.49
N PRO A 179 0.05 19.90 4.89
CA PRO A 179 1.26 19.14 4.56
C PRO A 179 1.39 17.83 5.36
N ASP A 180 0.62 17.66 6.43
CA ASP A 180 0.56 16.47 7.29
C ASP A 180 -0.90 16.00 7.43
N VAL A 181 -1.36 15.22 6.46
CA VAL A 181 -2.74 14.70 6.44
C VAL A 181 -2.94 13.64 7.53
N GLU A 182 -2.01 12.69 7.64
CA GLU A 182 -2.08 11.61 8.61
C GLU A 182 -2.02 12.12 10.05
N GLY A 183 -1.12 13.04 10.38
CA GLY A 183 -1.04 13.64 11.70
C GLY A 183 -2.33 14.36 12.11
N SER A 184 -3.00 15.01 11.17
CA SER A 184 -4.32 15.64 11.42
C SER A 184 -5.41 14.60 11.71
N ILE A 185 -5.47 13.51 10.93
CA ILE A 185 -6.40 12.40 11.16
C ILE A 185 -6.14 11.77 12.53
N LEU A 186 -4.87 11.48 12.85
CA LEU A 186 -4.49 10.85 14.11
C LEU A 186 -4.78 11.73 15.32
N HIS A 187 -4.58 13.05 15.20
CA HIS A 187 -4.96 14.00 16.25
C HIS A 187 -6.48 13.94 16.53
N ARG A 188 -7.31 13.99 15.49
CA ARG A 188 -8.77 13.86 15.61
C ARG A 188 -9.22 12.53 16.22
N PHE A 189 -8.48 11.45 15.95
CA PHE A 189 -8.70 10.15 16.57
C PHE A 189 -8.37 10.18 18.05
N ARG A 190 -7.21 10.72 18.42
CA ARG A 190 -6.77 10.83 19.81
C ARG A 190 -7.73 11.66 20.66
N GLU A 191 -8.26 12.76 20.13
CA GLU A 191 -9.28 13.58 20.82
C GLU A 191 -10.56 12.79 21.17
N ARG A 192 -10.95 11.83 20.32
CA ARG A 192 -12.19 11.05 20.47
C ARG A 192 -12.04 9.85 21.39
N ILE A 193 -10.92 9.13 21.27
CA ILE A 193 -10.68 7.90 22.05
C ILE A 193 -10.01 8.16 23.40
N GLY A 194 -9.47 9.38 23.59
CA GLY A 194 -8.72 9.75 24.79
C GLY A 194 -7.35 9.05 24.89
N ASN A 195 -6.71 9.19 26.04
CA ASN A 195 -5.33 8.69 26.27
C ASN A 195 -5.28 7.24 26.78
N THR A 196 -6.41 6.58 27.00
CA THR A 196 -6.48 5.24 27.58
C THR A 196 -6.67 4.14 26.54
N VAL A 197 -7.29 4.46 25.40
CA VAL A 197 -7.52 3.51 24.31
C VAL A 197 -6.25 3.47 23.44
N PRO A 198 -5.63 2.29 23.26
CA PRO A 198 -4.44 2.16 22.43
C PRO A 198 -4.75 2.38 20.96
N LEU A 199 -3.94 3.22 20.31
CA LEU A 199 -3.95 3.49 18.88
C LEU A 199 -2.64 3.02 18.28
N VAL A 200 -2.70 1.95 17.49
CA VAL A 200 -1.56 1.39 16.77
C VAL A 200 -1.77 1.63 15.28
N ILE A 201 -0.72 2.09 14.61
CA ILE A 201 -0.78 2.36 13.17
C ILE A 201 0.26 1.56 12.40
N THR A 202 -0.08 1.17 11.18
CA THR A 202 0.91 0.75 10.19
C THR A 202 1.23 1.89 9.25
N LEU A 203 2.49 1.94 8.80
CA LEU A 203 3.00 2.98 7.90
C LEU A 203 3.85 2.36 6.80
N ASP A 204 3.80 2.96 5.61
CA ASP A 204 4.78 2.69 4.56
C ASP A 204 6.17 3.16 5.00
N LEU A 205 7.23 2.51 4.50
CA LEU A 205 8.60 2.98 4.71
C LEU A 205 8.91 4.30 3.97
N HIS A 206 8.01 4.80 3.12
CA HIS A 206 8.07 6.13 2.52
C HIS A 206 7.31 7.19 3.32
N ALA A 207 6.76 6.86 4.50
CA ALA A 207 6.02 7.81 5.32
C ALA A 207 6.85 9.04 5.73
N ASN A 208 6.34 10.25 5.53
CA ASN A 208 6.87 11.45 6.17
C ASN A 208 6.37 11.54 7.63
N ILE A 209 7.02 10.82 8.54
CA ILE A 209 6.57 10.71 9.94
C ILE A 209 6.83 12.00 10.70
N THR A 210 5.77 12.74 11.02
CA THR A 210 5.86 14.01 11.74
C THR A 210 5.86 13.82 13.27
N PRO A 211 6.33 14.82 14.05
CA PRO A 211 6.18 14.81 15.50
C PRO A 211 4.72 14.73 15.95
N GLN A 212 3.79 15.29 15.16
CA GLN A 212 2.35 15.22 15.44
C GLN A 212 1.83 13.78 15.34
N MET A 213 2.25 13.02 14.32
CA MET A 213 1.94 11.59 14.22
C MET A 213 2.51 10.82 15.43
N ALA A 214 3.79 11.04 15.76
CA ALA A 214 4.45 10.35 16.88
C ALA A 214 3.79 10.64 18.24
N ALA A 215 3.29 11.86 18.45
CA ALA A 215 2.60 12.25 19.68
C ALA A 215 1.17 11.68 19.78
N ALA A 216 0.52 11.35 18.65
CA ALA A 216 -0.88 10.96 18.63
C ALA A 216 -1.10 9.46 18.87
N VAL A 217 -0.07 8.61 18.70
CA VAL A 217 -0.20 7.15 18.68
C VAL A 217 0.57 6.47 19.81
N ASP A 218 0.18 5.24 20.14
CA ASP A 218 0.87 4.43 21.14
C ASP A 218 2.00 3.61 20.52
N ALA A 219 1.85 3.18 19.27
CA ALA A 219 2.91 2.52 18.52
C ALA A 219 2.75 2.69 17.00
N MET A 220 3.88 2.69 16.31
CA MET A 220 3.97 2.71 14.85
C MET A 220 4.69 1.45 14.38
N VAL A 221 4.14 0.78 13.37
CA VAL A 221 4.73 -0.41 12.76
C VAL A 221 4.94 -0.15 11.27
N LEU A 222 6.20 0.05 10.88
CA LEU A 222 6.56 0.39 9.51
C LEU A 222 6.82 -0.88 8.69
N TYR A 223 6.57 -0.81 7.38
CA TYR A 223 7.10 -1.80 6.44
C TYR A 223 8.63 -1.90 6.56
N HIS A 224 9.16 -3.08 6.29
CA HIS A 224 10.60 -3.33 6.25
C HIS A 224 11.12 -3.54 4.84
N CYS A 225 10.25 -3.82 3.85
CA CYS A 225 10.67 -4.20 2.51
C CYS A 225 10.38 -3.13 1.45
N MET A 226 11.38 -2.91 0.58
CA MET A 226 11.26 -2.22 -0.70
C MET A 226 11.89 -3.15 -1.75
N PRO A 227 11.18 -3.68 -2.75
CA PRO A 227 9.74 -3.58 -2.99
C PRO A 227 8.88 -4.03 -1.79
N HIS A 228 7.73 -3.39 -1.58
CA HIS A 228 6.78 -3.71 -0.51
C HIS A 228 6.16 -5.10 -0.69
N VAL A 229 6.78 -6.12 -0.09
CA VAL A 229 6.34 -7.51 -0.11
C VAL A 229 5.89 -8.01 1.27
N ASP A 230 5.96 -7.16 2.30
CA ASP A 230 5.67 -7.46 3.70
C ASP A 230 4.46 -6.67 4.25
N ILE A 231 3.57 -6.21 3.37
CA ILE A 231 2.45 -5.34 3.73
C ILE A 231 1.47 -6.09 4.65
N GLN A 232 1.07 -7.31 4.28
CA GLN A 232 0.17 -8.11 5.11
C GLN A 232 0.82 -8.49 6.45
N GLU A 233 2.10 -8.86 6.42
CA GLU A 233 2.92 -9.17 7.59
C GLU A 233 3.03 -7.98 8.54
N THR A 234 3.10 -6.76 8.02
CA THR A 234 3.07 -5.53 8.83
C THR A 234 1.73 -5.39 9.56
N GLY A 235 0.61 -5.70 8.91
CA GLY A 235 -0.70 -5.78 9.57
C GLY A 235 -0.73 -6.84 10.70
N VAL A 236 -0.12 -8.00 10.48
CA VAL A 236 0.03 -9.04 11.51
C VAL A 236 0.86 -8.53 12.69
N ARG A 237 2.00 -7.88 12.43
CA ARG A 237 2.88 -7.31 13.47
C ARG A 237 2.16 -6.25 14.31
N ALA A 238 1.46 -5.31 13.68
CA ALA A 238 0.69 -4.28 14.40
C ALA A 238 -0.45 -4.86 15.25
N THR A 239 -1.09 -5.95 14.81
CA THR A 239 -2.04 -6.67 15.67
C THR A 239 -1.35 -7.29 16.87
N GLY A 240 -0.15 -7.88 16.68
CA GLY A 240 0.66 -8.39 17.79
C GLY A 240 1.06 -7.30 18.78
N VAL A 241 1.38 -6.09 18.30
CA VAL A 241 1.63 -4.91 19.15
C VAL A 241 0.39 -4.54 19.94
N LEU A 242 -0.79 -4.47 19.31
CA LEU A 242 -2.03 -4.18 20.02
C LEU A 242 -2.30 -5.21 21.12
N GLU A 243 -2.13 -6.52 20.82
CA GLU A 243 -2.28 -7.60 21.81
C GLU A 243 -1.35 -7.41 23.01
N ARG A 244 -0.09 -7.01 22.78
CA ARG A 244 0.87 -6.73 23.85
C ARG A 244 0.37 -5.62 24.78
N VAL A 245 -0.18 -4.55 24.23
CA VAL A 245 -0.66 -3.41 25.01
C VAL A 245 -1.97 -3.75 25.74
N THR A 246 -2.92 -4.40 25.07
CA THR A 246 -4.26 -4.62 25.63
C THR A 246 -4.31 -5.81 26.58
N ASN A 247 -3.69 -6.93 26.20
CA ASN A 247 -3.85 -8.22 26.89
C ASN A 247 -2.65 -8.56 27.77
N LYS A 248 -1.44 -8.08 27.42
CA LYS A 248 -0.19 -8.38 28.14
C LYS A 248 0.30 -7.22 29.00
N GLY A 249 -0.31 -6.04 28.89
CA GLY A 249 -0.02 -4.88 29.72
C GLY A 249 1.28 -4.16 29.38
N ALA A 250 1.79 -4.31 28.16
CA ALA A 250 2.94 -3.54 27.69
C ALA A 250 2.65 -2.03 27.74
N ARG A 251 3.67 -1.23 28.03
CA ARG A 251 3.59 0.24 28.12
C ARG A 251 4.54 0.87 27.11
N PRO A 252 4.05 1.18 25.89
CA PRO A 252 4.90 1.68 24.83
C PRO A 252 5.59 3.00 25.18
N VAL A 253 6.89 3.03 24.89
CA VAL A 253 7.73 4.24 24.89
C VAL A 253 8.36 4.36 23.52
N THR A 254 8.12 5.48 22.84
CA THR A 254 8.63 5.73 21.48
C THR A 254 9.80 6.69 21.52
N ALA A 255 10.95 6.27 21.00
CA ALA A 255 12.02 7.17 20.58
C ALA A 255 11.86 7.50 19.09
N TYR A 256 11.96 8.78 18.76
CA TYR A 256 11.72 9.36 17.44
C TYR A 256 12.90 10.24 17.02
N GLN A 257 13.41 10.04 15.80
CA GLN A 257 14.49 10.85 15.24
C GLN A 257 14.24 11.17 13.78
N ARG A 258 14.15 12.47 13.46
CA ARG A 258 14.29 12.96 12.08
C ARG A 258 15.75 12.89 11.65
N VAL A 259 16.03 12.20 10.56
CA VAL A 259 17.35 12.16 9.93
C VAL A 259 17.29 13.05 8.69
N PRO A 260 18.10 14.13 8.58
CA PRO A 260 17.98 15.14 7.53
C PRO A 260 18.56 14.63 6.20
N VAL A 261 17.96 13.54 5.71
CA VAL A 261 18.25 12.88 4.45
C VAL A 261 16.95 12.54 3.74
N VAL A 262 16.98 12.64 2.43
CA VAL A 262 15.98 12.11 1.51
C VAL A 262 16.74 11.22 0.53
N LEU A 263 16.24 10.01 0.28
CA LEU A 263 17.02 8.97 -0.39
C LEU A 263 16.37 8.57 -1.71
N PRO A 264 17.14 8.43 -2.81
CA PRO A 264 16.64 7.86 -4.06
C PRO A 264 16.28 6.37 -3.90
N ALA A 265 15.30 5.90 -4.66
CA ALA A 265 14.75 4.55 -4.50
C ALA A 265 15.50 3.46 -5.31
N GLU A 266 16.38 3.84 -6.25
CA GLU A 266 17.00 2.93 -7.23
C GLU A 266 17.79 1.80 -6.58
N ARG A 267 18.46 2.08 -5.45
CA ARG A 267 19.26 1.10 -4.69
C ARG A 267 18.61 0.66 -3.39
N ALA A 268 17.35 1.01 -3.17
CA ALA A 268 16.62 0.70 -1.94
C ALA A 268 16.12 -0.77 -1.87
N ASN A 269 16.52 -1.65 -2.80
CA ASN A 269 16.02 -3.02 -2.86
C ASN A 269 16.47 -3.88 -1.65
N THR A 270 15.53 -4.21 -0.76
CA THR A 270 15.70 -5.06 0.42
C THR A 270 15.64 -6.55 0.10
N GLU A 271 15.24 -6.92 -1.11
CA GLU A 271 15.16 -8.31 -1.60
C GLU A 271 16.35 -8.67 -2.49
N ALA A 272 17.36 -7.79 -2.60
CA ALA A 272 18.62 -8.13 -3.22
C ALA A 272 19.39 -9.19 -2.40
N GLU A 273 20.35 -9.88 -3.02
CA GLU A 273 21.18 -10.87 -2.33
C GLU A 273 22.03 -10.26 -1.21
N ASN A 274 22.46 -9.01 -1.40
CA ASN A 274 23.24 -8.24 -0.44
C ASN A 274 23.02 -6.74 -0.67
N GLY A 275 23.42 -5.91 0.31
CA GLY A 275 23.33 -4.46 0.24
C GLY A 275 22.96 -3.84 1.58
N PHE A 276 23.11 -2.51 1.70
CA PHE A 276 22.74 -1.79 2.92
C PHE A 276 21.23 -1.92 3.23
N ALA A 277 20.36 -1.92 2.21
CA ALA A 277 18.91 -2.03 2.40
C ALA A 277 18.53 -3.40 2.99
N VAL A 278 19.18 -4.47 2.52
CA VAL A 278 19.03 -5.83 3.04
C VAL A 278 19.49 -5.91 4.50
N ARG A 279 20.68 -5.36 4.81
CA ARG A 279 21.21 -5.32 6.19
C ARG A 279 20.29 -4.55 7.13
N ARG A 280 19.75 -3.42 6.69
CA ARG A 280 18.79 -2.65 7.48
C ARG A 280 17.52 -3.43 7.75
N LYS A 281 16.91 -4.06 6.74
CA LYS A 281 15.74 -4.95 6.93
C LYS A 281 16.04 -6.01 7.98
N GLN A 282 17.17 -6.71 7.84
CA GLN A 282 17.59 -7.75 8.80
C GLN A 282 17.75 -7.18 10.21
N ARG A 283 18.40 -6.02 10.35
CA ARG A 283 18.59 -5.34 11.64
C ARG A 283 17.26 -5.00 12.30
N LEU A 284 16.29 -4.45 11.56
CA LEU A 284 14.95 -4.15 12.09
C LEU A 284 14.23 -5.42 12.56
N GLN A 285 14.29 -6.49 11.78
CA GLN A 285 13.70 -7.79 12.14
C GLN A 285 14.38 -8.43 13.36
N GLU A 286 15.69 -8.25 13.53
CA GLU A 286 16.42 -8.71 14.71
C GLU A 286 16.01 -7.95 15.97
N LEU A 287 15.87 -6.62 15.88
CA LEU A 287 15.41 -5.80 16.99
C LEU A 287 14.01 -6.20 17.43
N GLU A 288 13.08 -6.41 16.49
CA GLU A 288 11.70 -6.81 16.81
C GLU A 288 11.56 -8.25 17.36
N ARG A 289 12.63 -9.06 17.34
CA ARG A 289 12.67 -10.35 18.06
C ARG A 289 13.02 -10.19 19.54
N MET A 290 13.56 -9.05 19.95
CA MET A 290 13.86 -8.77 21.36
C MET A 290 12.55 -8.53 22.13
N PRO A 291 12.30 -9.22 23.26
CA PRO A 291 11.08 -9.03 24.04
C PRO A 291 10.83 -7.58 24.47
N GLU A 292 11.88 -6.81 24.72
CA GLU A 292 11.84 -5.42 25.18
C GLU A 292 11.45 -4.44 24.07
N VAL A 293 11.63 -4.82 22.80
CA VAL A 293 11.29 -3.99 21.64
C VAL A 293 9.89 -4.34 21.16
N ILE A 294 9.01 -3.33 21.09
CA ILE A 294 7.65 -3.44 20.57
C ILE A 294 7.64 -3.34 19.05
N SER A 295 8.34 -2.35 18.49
CA SER A 295 8.53 -2.20 17.05
C SER A 295 9.77 -1.36 16.76
N ALA A 296 10.36 -1.56 15.57
CA ALA A 296 11.45 -0.74 15.07
C ALA A 296 11.23 -0.44 13.58
N GLY A 297 11.41 0.81 13.19
CA GLY A 297 11.13 1.26 11.83
C GLY A 297 12.07 2.37 11.36
N VAL A 298 12.39 2.32 10.07
CA VAL A 298 13.11 3.38 9.37
C VAL A 298 12.27 3.77 8.16
N SER A 299 11.79 5.01 8.15
CA SER A 299 11.24 5.65 6.97
C SER A 299 12.35 6.35 6.19
N VAL A 300 12.43 6.09 4.89
CA VAL A 300 13.32 6.76 3.93
C VAL A 300 12.65 7.93 3.19
N VAL A 301 11.39 8.22 3.54
CA VAL A 301 10.47 9.23 3.01
C VAL A 301 10.31 9.26 1.48
N GLN A 302 9.08 9.44 1.00
CA GLN A 302 8.80 9.72 -0.41
C GLN A 302 9.60 10.97 -0.85
N PRO A 303 10.50 10.89 -1.86
CA PRO A 303 11.40 12.00 -2.16
C PRO A 303 10.74 13.18 -2.88
N TRP A 304 9.59 12.96 -3.53
CA TRP A 304 8.93 13.97 -4.38
C TRP A 304 7.86 14.79 -3.63
N MET A 305 8.20 15.26 -2.42
CA MET A 305 7.32 16.05 -1.56
C MET A 305 7.97 17.37 -1.12
N ASP A 306 7.57 18.48 -1.72
CA ASP A 306 8.01 19.83 -1.34
C ASP A 306 7.15 20.38 -0.20
N ILE A 307 7.46 19.96 1.03
CA ILE A 307 6.71 20.28 2.26
C ILE A 307 7.64 20.67 3.43
N PRO A 308 7.17 21.47 4.41
CA PRO A 308 7.98 22.01 5.52
C PRO A 308 8.72 20.99 6.40
N ASP A 309 8.19 19.77 6.50
CA ASP A 309 8.69 18.74 7.42
C ASP A 309 9.32 17.53 6.73
N LEU A 310 9.66 17.64 5.43
CA LEU A 310 10.26 16.54 4.68
C LEU A 310 11.52 16.00 5.37
N SER A 311 11.50 14.72 5.74
CA SER A 311 12.66 14.06 6.35
C SER A 311 12.48 12.54 6.39
N SER A 312 13.56 11.79 6.16
CA SER A 312 13.63 10.40 6.65
C SER A 312 13.51 10.38 8.17
N THR A 313 12.96 9.31 8.74
CA THR A 313 12.69 9.21 10.17
C THR A 313 12.96 7.82 10.71
N VAL A 314 13.54 7.73 11.90
CA VAL A 314 13.70 6.49 12.66
C VAL A 314 12.77 6.50 13.87
N VAL A 315 12.07 5.40 14.07
CA VAL A 315 11.22 5.18 15.24
C VAL A 315 11.57 3.85 15.90
N VAL A 316 11.71 3.85 17.22
CA VAL A 316 11.87 2.64 18.03
C VAL A 316 10.89 2.71 19.18
N VAL A 317 10.08 1.67 19.33
CA VAL A 317 9.11 1.54 20.43
C VAL A 317 9.57 0.42 21.34
N THR A 318 9.73 0.69 22.62
CA THR A 318 10.07 -0.31 23.65
C THR A 318 8.94 -0.48 24.66
N ASP A 319 9.00 -1.56 25.43
CA ASP A 319 8.12 -1.77 26.58
C ASP A 319 8.70 -1.11 27.83
N ASN A 320 8.33 0.16 28.05
CA ASN A 320 8.69 0.93 29.23
C ASN A 320 10.20 1.06 29.50
N ASP A 321 11.01 1.10 28.43
CA ASP A 321 12.45 1.31 28.51
C ASP A 321 12.89 2.48 27.62
N GLU A 322 12.85 3.68 28.21
CA GLU A 322 13.27 4.93 27.57
C GLU A 322 14.74 4.91 27.15
N THR A 323 15.61 4.27 27.94
CA THR A 323 17.05 4.25 27.67
C THR A 323 17.33 3.41 26.43
N LEU A 324 16.78 2.19 26.39
CA LEU A 324 16.91 1.30 25.24
C LEU A 324 16.30 1.92 23.98
N ALA A 325 15.13 2.56 24.08
CA ALA A 325 14.50 3.22 22.95
C ALA A 325 15.42 4.29 22.33
N VAL A 326 15.99 5.16 23.17
CA VAL A 326 16.90 6.23 22.72
C VAL A 326 18.19 5.66 22.15
N GLU A 327 18.79 4.64 22.78
CA GLU A 327 20.02 4.02 22.29
C GLU A 327 19.84 3.40 20.92
N LEU A 328 18.83 2.55 20.75
CA LEU A 328 18.55 1.89 19.46
C LEU A 328 18.13 2.89 18.38
N CYS A 329 17.32 3.89 18.73
CA CYS A 329 16.95 4.94 17.78
C CYS A 329 18.18 5.74 17.32
N ARG A 330 19.11 6.04 18.24
CA ARG A 330 20.37 6.72 17.92
C ARG A 330 21.24 5.87 16.98
N GLU A 331 21.39 4.58 17.27
CA GLU A 331 22.17 3.64 16.44
C GLU A 331 21.64 3.56 15.01
N LEU A 332 20.34 3.27 14.85
CA LEU A 332 19.69 3.16 13.54
C LEU A 332 19.73 4.48 12.76
N SER A 333 19.63 5.61 13.47
CA SER A 333 19.71 6.93 12.85
C SER A 333 21.11 7.26 12.34
N SER A 334 22.15 6.92 13.11
CA SER A 334 23.54 7.02 12.66
C SER A 334 23.80 6.10 11.46
N GLU A 335 23.30 4.87 11.48
CA GLU A 335 23.45 3.94 10.35
C GLU A 335 22.80 4.49 9.08
N LEU A 336 21.57 5.02 9.17
CA LEU A 336 20.89 5.66 8.05
C LEU A 336 21.69 6.84 7.49
N TRP A 337 22.19 7.69 8.39
CA TRP A 337 23.01 8.84 8.01
C TRP A 337 24.29 8.40 7.31
N ASP A 338 25.05 7.49 7.90
CA ASP A 338 26.37 7.07 7.41
C ASP A 338 26.28 6.33 6.06
N THR A 339 25.20 5.58 5.84
CA THR A 339 24.96 4.83 4.59
C THR A 339 24.24 5.64 3.51
N ARG A 340 23.83 6.89 3.77
CA ARG A 340 23.00 7.70 2.85
C ARG A 340 23.53 7.78 1.42
N ARG A 341 24.85 7.86 1.23
CA ARG A 341 25.47 7.95 -0.10
C ARG A 341 25.42 6.63 -0.89
N GLU A 342 25.27 5.50 -0.22
CA GLU A 342 25.13 4.19 -0.90
C GLU A 342 23.81 4.08 -1.68
N TYR A 343 22.83 4.93 -1.39
CA TYR A 343 21.57 5.00 -2.13
C TYR A 343 21.71 5.55 -3.54
N LEU A 344 22.76 6.33 -3.83
CA LEU A 344 22.97 6.93 -5.14
C LEU A 344 23.15 5.84 -6.21
N GLY A 345 22.25 5.82 -7.18
CA GLY A 345 22.26 4.92 -8.33
C GLY A 345 23.01 5.48 -9.53
N GLU A 346 23.53 4.58 -10.37
CA GLU A 346 23.98 4.93 -11.71
C GLU A 346 22.76 5.02 -12.64
N LEU A 347 22.68 6.11 -13.39
CA LEU A 347 21.59 6.37 -14.33
C LEU A 347 22.17 6.58 -15.72
N GLU A 348 21.65 5.87 -16.70
CA GLU A 348 22.02 6.00 -18.11
C GLU A 348 21.17 7.06 -18.79
N SER A 349 21.72 7.76 -19.80
CA SER A 349 20.88 8.60 -20.66
C SER A 349 19.89 7.74 -21.44
N ILE A 350 18.78 8.33 -21.90
CA ILE A 350 17.78 7.63 -22.70
C ILE A 350 18.42 6.98 -23.94
N GLU A 351 19.26 7.74 -24.66
CA GLU A 351 19.95 7.28 -25.86
C GLU A 351 20.89 6.11 -25.55
N ALA A 352 21.71 6.23 -24.50
CA ALA A 352 22.65 5.17 -24.12
C ALA A 352 21.92 3.89 -23.68
N ALA A 353 20.83 4.03 -22.90
CA ALA A 353 20.04 2.91 -22.42
C ALA A 353 19.34 2.17 -23.58
N VAL A 354 18.70 2.90 -24.49
CA VAL A 354 18.03 2.30 -25.66
C VAL A 354 19.05 1.70 -26.63
N GLN A 355 20.20 2.35 -26.86
CA GLN A 355 21.27 1.79 -27.67
C GLN A 355 21.80 0.47 -27.09
N LYS A 356 22.02 0.39 -25.77
CA LYS A 356 22.41 -0.87 -25.10
C LYS A 356 21.35 -1.96 -25.28
N ALA A 357 20.07 -1.60 -25.17
CA ALA A 357 18.97 -2.52 -25.39
C ALA A 357 18.90 -3.01 -26.84
N ALA A 358 19.08 -2.13 -27.83
CA ALA A 358 19.07 -2.48 -29.25
C ALA A 358 20.26 -3.39 -29.66
N ASN A 359 21.41 -3.21 -29.02
CA ASN A 359 22.59 -4.05 -29.24
C ASN A 359 22.53 -5.39 -28.49
N CYS A 360 21.57 -5.58 -27.59
CA CYS A 360 21.40 -6.82 -26.84
C CYS A 360 20.51 -7.79 -27.62
N THR A 361 21.10 -8.87 -28.11
CA THR A 361 20.37 -9.91 -28.86
C THR A 361 19.88 -11.06 -27.96
N GLU A 362 20.13 -11.00 -26.65
CA GLU A 362 19.85 -12.08 -25.71
C GLU A 362 18.84 -11.65 -24.64
N GLY A 363 17.70 -12.36 -24.58
CA GLY A 363 16.72 -12.20 -23.51
C GLY A 363 16.07 -10.82 -23.41
N LEU A 364 15.40 -10.57 -22.29
CA LEU A 364 14.66 -9.34 -22.01
C LEU A 364 15.59 -8.27 -21.41
N THR A 365 15.58 -7.08 -21.98
CA THR A 365 16.10 -5.86 -21.36
C THR A 365 14.96 -5.05 -20.73
N VAL A 366 15.08 -4.69 -19.45
CA VAL A 366 14.11 -3.81 -18.77
C VAL A 366 14.72 -2.42 -18.59
N LEU A 367 14.05 -1.41 -19.12
CA LEU A 367 14.38 0.00 -18.94
C LEU A 367 13.52 0.56 -17.81
N GLY A 368 14.15 0.90 -16.68
CA GLY A 368 13.48 1.52 -15.53
C GLY A 368 13.28 3.01 -15.75
N ASP A 369 12.02 3.42 -15.90
CA ASP A 369 11.59 4.82 -16.00
C ASP A 369 11.07 5.29 -14.64
N ALA A 370 11.99 5.74 -13.79
CA ALA A 370 11.65 6.26 -12.47
C ALA A 370 10.91 7.60 -12.56
N ALA A 371 11.34 8.46 -13.49
CA ALA A 371 10.88 9.84 -13.61
C ALA A 371 9.38 9.99 -13.88
N ASP A 372 8.79 8.99 -14.52
CA ASP A 372 7.35 8.91 -14.79
C ASP A 372 6.70 7.66 -14.15
N ALA A 373 7.24 7.23 -13.01
CA ALA A 373 6.67 6.13 -12.23
C ALA A 373 5.35 6.54 -11.58
N THR A 374 4.25 5.95 -12.06
CA THR A 374 2.91 6.14 -11.49
C THR A 374 2.77 5.59 -10.07
N THR A 375 3.61 4.64 -9.65
CA THR A 375 3.70 4.22 -8.23
C THR A 375 4.37 5.26 -7.35
N SER A 376 5.06 6.23 -7.95
CA SER A 376 5.73 7.35 -7.29
C SER A 376 4.93 8.65 -7.46
N GLY A 377 3.64 8.51 -7.75
CA GLY A 377 2.71 9.59 -7.98
C GLY A 377 2.93 10.38 -9.26
N ALA A 378 3.67 9.88 -10.26
CA ALA A 378 3.75 10.55 -11.57
C ALA A 378 2.51 10.30 -12.45
N PRO A 379 2.21 11.15 -13.45
CA PRO A 379 1.05 10.98 -14.32
C PRO A 379 1.07 9.76 -15.25
N GLY A 380 2.25 9.23 -15.60
CA GLY A 380 2.39 8.07 -16.46
C GLY A 380 2.28 8.35 -17.97
N ASP A 381 2.32 9.62 -18.39
CA ASP A 381 2.15 10.05 -19.79
C ASP A 381 3.48 10.41 -20.49
N SER A 382 4.63 10.06 -19.91
CA SER A 382 5.93 10.28 -20.54
C SER A 382 6.18 9.29 -21.68
N VAL A 383 6.58 9.84 -22.82
CA VAL A 383 6.93 9.11 -24.05
C VAL A 383 8.39 9.34 -24.47
N TRP A 384 9.23 9.89 -23.59
CA TRP A 384 10.65 10.15 -23.89
C TRP A 384 11.40 8.89 -24.34
N ILE A 385 11.20 7.78 -23.64
CA ILE A 385 11.83 6.50 -24.02
C ILE A 385 11.20 5.94 -25.30
N LEU A 386 9.87 6.06 -25.48
CA LEU A 386 9.21 5.66 -26.72
C LEU A 386 9.78 6.41 -27.93
N GLN A 387 10.01 7.72 -27.81
CA GLN A 387 10.59 8.54 -28.87
C GLN A 387 11.97 8.04 -29.30
N GLU A 388 12.78 7.54 -28.36
CA GLU A 388 14.08 6.94 -28.67
C GLU A 388 13.94 5.53 -29.26
N LEU A 389 13.05 4.68 -28.72
CA LEU A 389 12.78 3.34 -29.24
C LEU A 389 12.37 3.35 -30.73
N LEU A 390 11.65 4.39 -31.16
CA LEU A 390 11.19 4.57 -32.55
C LEU A 390 12.34 4.75 -33.57
N LYS A 391 13.57 5.03 -33.12
CA LYS A 391 14.74 5.20 -33.99
C LYS A 391 15.38 3.86 -34.41
N TYR A 392 14.90 2.75 -33.87
CA TYR A 392 15.49 1.42 -34.02
C TYR A 392 14.49 0.41 -34.59
N ASP A 393 15.01 -0.52 -35.39
CA ASP A 393 14.28 -1.70 -35.83
C ASP A 393 14.47 -2.82 -34.80
N TRP A 394 13.40 -3.20 -34.13
CA TRP A 394 13.44 -4.23 -33.09
C TRP A 394 13.20 -5.61 -33.68
N PRO A 395 14.06 -6.62 -33.42
CA PRO A 395 13.86 -7.98 -33.93
C PRO A 395 12.71 -8.72 -33.21
N ASN A 396 12.49 -8.42 -31.93
CA ASN A 396 11.35 -8.87 -31.13
C ASN A 396 10.60 -7.65 -30.59
N LEU A 397 9.53 -7.87 -29.83
CA LEU A 397 8.71 -6.76 -29.33
C LEU A 397 9.48 -5.83 -28.39
N ALA A 398 9.31 -4.52 -28.60
CA ALA A 398 9.59 -3.49 -27.61
C ALA A 398 8.25 -2.96 -27.08
N VAL A 399 8.07 -2.99 -25.75
CA VAL A 399 6.77 -2.69 -25.13
C VAL A 399 6.91 -1.50 -24.19
N VAL A 400 6.02 -0.52 -24.38
CA VAL A 400 5.89 0.64 -23.49
C VAL A 400 4.46 0.76 -22.99
N THR A 401 4.29 1.46 -21.88
CA THR A 401 2.99 1.77 -21.32
C THR A 401 2.83 3.28 -21.20
N VAL A 402 1.60 3.78 -21.34
CA VAL A 402 1.29 5.21 -21.28
C VAL A 402 -0.13 5.44 -20.73
N VAL A 403 -0.32 6.47 -19.92
CA VAL A 403 -1.64 6.94 -19.50
C VAL A 403 -2.13 7.96 -20.54
N ALA A 404 -3.08 7.54 -21.39
CA ALA A 404 -3.56 8.32 -22.53
C ALA A 404 -5.08 8.09 -22.74
N PRO A 405 -5.94 8.62 -21.84
CA PRO A 405 -7.38 8.37 -21.87
C PRO A 405 -8.05 8.82 -23.17
N ASP A 406 -7.60 9.93 -23.75
CA ASP A 406 -8.06 10.47 -25.03
C ASP A 406 -7.75 9.52 -26.20
N VAL A 407 -6.56 8.91 -26.21
CA VAL A 407 -6.18 7.92 -27.23
C VAL A 407 -6.97 6.62 -27.06
N VAL A 408 -7.21 6.17 -25.82
CA VAL A 408 -8.07 5.00 -25.56
C VAL A 408 -9.50 5.25 -26.03
N GLU A 409 -10.04 6.45 -25.82
CA GLU A 409 -11.37 6.83 -26.33
C GLU A 409 -11.42 6.77 -27.86
N GLN A 410 -10.42 7.36 -28.54
CA GLN A 410 -10.32 7.30 -30.01
C GLN A 410 -10.23 5.86 -30.51
N ALA A 411 -9.39 5.03 -29.90
CA ALA A 411 -9.26 3.62 -30.24
C ALA A 411 -10.56 2.83 -30.01
N SER A 412 -11.28 3.14 -28.94
CA SER A 412 -12.58 2.52 -28.64
C SER A 412 -13.64 2.87 -29.67
N LEU A 413 -13.65 4.12 -30.17
CA LEU A 413 -14.60 4.57 -31.19
C LEU A 413 -14.35 3.96 -32.57
N GLN A 414 -13.08 3.74 -32.91
CA GLN A 414 -12.67 3.26 -34.24
C GLN A 414 -12.61 1.73 -34.32
N GLY A 415 -12.32 1.08 -33.19
CA GLY A 415 -12.33 -0.38 -33.06
C GLY A 415 -11.03 -1.07 -33.48
N ILE A 416 -10.96 -2.37 -33.18
CA ILE A 416 -9.82 -3.24 -33.48
C ILE A 416 -9.59 -3.34 -35.00
N GLY A 417 -8.34 -3.30 -35.42
CA GLY A 417 -7.88 -3.34 -36.81
C GLY A 417 -7.87 -1.99 -37.53
N SER A 418 -8.34 -0.92 -36.87
CA SER A 418 -8.30 0.44 -37.42
C SER A 418 -6.89 1.03 -37.37
N GLN A 419 -6.59 1.92 -38.33
CA GLN A 419 -5.39 2.76 -38.35
C GLN A 419 -5.75 4.14 -37.81
N LEU A 420 -4.97 4.62 -36.84
CA LEU A 420 -5.20 5.88 -36.15
C LEU A 420 -3.97 6.76 -36.24
N HIS A 421 -4.21 8.03 -36.52
CA HIS A 421 -3.21 9.07 -36.27
C HIS A 421 -3.43 9.61 -34.86
N VAL A 422 -2.44 9.47 -33.98
CA VAL A 422 -2.55 9.82 -32.56
C VAL A 422 -1.42 10.73 -32.10
N GLU A 423 -1.74 11.59 -31.15
CA GLU A 423 -0.77 12.40 -30.40
C GLU A 423 -0.60 11.78 -29.01
N LEU A 424 0.59 11.27 -28.70
CA LEU A 424 0.84 10.56 -27.44
C LEU A 424 1.83 11.32 -26.56
N GLY A 425 1.49 11.40 -25.27
CA GLY A 425 2.34 11.94 -24.20
C GLY A 425 2.35 13.46 -24.05
N GLY A 426 2.80 13.92 -22.88
CA GLY A 426 2.94 15.35 -22.55
C GLY A 426 1.62 16.11 -22.49
N ARG A 427 0.52 15.43 -22.15
CA ARG A 427 -0.83 15.97 -22.03
C ARG A 427 -1.21 16.25 -20.57
N ARG A 428 -0.66 15.47 -19.62
CA ARG A 428 -0.93 15.56 -18.18
C ARG A 428 0.13 16.38 -17.46
N ASP A 429 1.40 16.20 -17.82
CA ASP A 429 2.49 17.08 -17.38
C ASP A 429 3.21 17.73 -18.57
N THR A 430 2.87 18.98 -18.84
CA THR A 430 3.45 19.76 -19.93
C THR A 430 4.82 20.37 -19.57
N ARG A 431 5.28 20.26 -18.33
CA ARG A 431 6.56 20.86 -17.88
C ARG A 431 7.74 19.95 -18.20
N PHE A 432 7.55 18.64 -18.03
CA PHE A 432 8.57 17.61 -18.30
C PHE A 432 8.21 16.71 -19.48
N GLY A 433 6.96 16.73 -19.94
CA GLY A 433 6.48 15.87 -21.02
C GLY A 433 6.91 16.34 -22.42
N THR A 434 6.87 15.38 -23.35
CA THR A 434 6.99 15.59 -24.79
C THR A 434 5.82 14.87 -25.48
N THR A 435 5.51 15.23 -26.72
CA THR A 435 4.45 14.59 -27.50
C THR A 435 5.05 13.97 -28.76
N VAL A 436 4.57 12.77 -29.12
CA VAL A 436 4.90 12.09 -30.38
C VAL A 436 3.65 11.87 -31.22
N SER A 437 3.70 12.26 -32.49
CA SER A 437 2.67 11.98 -33.50
C SER A 437 2.95 10.65 -34.17
N LEU A 438 2.00 9.71 -34.12
CA LEU A 438 2.20 8.35 -34.62
C LEU A 438 0.99 7.85 -35.41
N ASP A 439 1.26 7.10 -36.48
CA ASP A 439 0.27 6.26 -37.13
C ASP A 439 0.35 4.85 -36.53
N VAL A 440 -0.74 4.40 -35.89
CA VAL A 440 -0.79 3.15 -35.14
C VAL A 440 -1.99 2.30 -35.53
N GLU A 441 -1.83 0.98 -35.41
CA GLU A 441 -2.94 0.03 -35.51
C GLU A 441 -3.52 -0.28 -34.12
N VAL A 442 -4.85 -0.28 -33.98
CA VAL A 442 -5.52 -0.79 -32.77
C VAL A 442 -5.54 -2.32 -32.81
N GLN A 443 -4.70 -2.98 -32.04
CA GLN A 443 -4.63 -4.45 -32.02
C GLN A 443 -5.59 -5.08 -31.03
N HIS A 444 -5.84 -4.44 -29.89
CA HIS A 444 -6.66 -4.99 -28.83
C HIS A 444 -7.28 -3.86 -28.00
N LEU A 445 -8.53 -4.05 -27.57
CA LEU A 445 -9.23 -3.20 -26.60
C LEU A 445 -9.61 -4.06 -25.41
N PHE A 446 -9.33 -3.62 -24.21
CA PHE A 446 -9.53 -4.41 -22.99
C PHE A 446 -9.78 -3.52 -21.77
N ASP A 447 -10.37 -4.09 -20.74
CA ASP A 447 -10.44 -3.48 -19.42
C ASP A 447 -9.22 -3.94 -18.61
N ALA A 448 -8.40 -3.01 -18.14
CA ALA A 448 -7.18 -3.30 -17.38
C ALA A 448 -7.53 -3.60 -15.92
N GLU A 449 -8.11 -4.77 -15.68
CA GLU A 449 -8.53 -5.26 -14.38
C GLU A 449 -7.79 -6.55 -14.02
N PHE A 450 -7.10 -6.55 -12.88
CA PHE A 450 -6.33 -7.71 -12.42
C PHE A 450 -6.08 -7.63 -10.91
N ALA A 451 -5.66 -8.75 -10.31
CA ALA A 451 -5.20 -8.78 -8.93
C ALA A 451 -3.66 -8.78 -8.92
N LEU A 452 -3.06 -7.79 -8.28
CA LEU A 452 -1.62 -7.70 -8.11
C LEU A 452 -1.18 -8.52 -6.90
N SER A 453 -0.14 -9.34 -7.09
CA SER A 453 0.56 -10.01 -6.00
C SER A 453 2.08 -9.84 -6.18
N GLY A 454 2.79 -9.39 -5.14
CA GLY A 454 4.21 -9.03 -5.20
C GLY A 454 4.44 -7.64 -4.62
N HIS A 455 5.06 -6.75 -5.39
CA HIS A 455 5.20 -5.35 -4.98
C HIS A 455 3.83 -4.66 -4.83
N ILE A 456 3.61 -3.96 -3.72
CA ILE A 456 2.39 -3.16 -3.42
C ILE A 456 1.15 -4.02 -3.10
N GLY A 457 1.26 -5.36 -3.07
CA GLY A 457 0.22 -6.11 -2.35
C GLY A 457 0.17 -7.62 -2.50
N THR A 458 -0.77 -8.18 -1.75
CA THR A 458 -1.24 -9.56 -1.83
C THR A 458 -2.71 -9.51 -2.22
N ASN A 459 -3.04 -10.03 -3.41
CA ASN A 459 -4.40 -9.98 -3.97
C ASN A 459 -5.00 -8.56 -4.01
N MET A 460 -4.20 -7.54 -4.34
CA MET A 460 -4.69 -6.17 -4.43
C MET A 460 -5.46 -6.00 -5.75
N PRO A 461 -6.77 -5.68 -5.72
CA PRO A 461 -7.51 -5.41 -6.95
C PRO A 461 -7.03 -4.12 -7.59
N ILE A 462 -6.70 -4.17 -8.88
CA ILE A 462 -6.27 -3.04 -9.71
C ILE A 462 -7.28 -2.86 -10.83
N SER A 463 -7.68 -1.61 -11.08
CA SER A 463 -8.47 -1.22 -12.25
C SER A 463 -7.87 0.05 -12.84
N MET A 464 -7.21 -0.09 -13.99
CA MET A 464 -6.66 1.04 -14.76
C MET A 464 -7.63 1.53 -15.85
N GLY A 465 -8.88 1.03 -15.79
CA GLY A 465 -9.96 1.35 -16.71
C GLY A 465 -9.80 0.75 -18.10
N LYS A 466 -10.60 1.26 -19.04
CA LYS A 466 -10.49 0.91 -20.47
C LYS A 466 -9.09 1.19 -20.95
N SER A 467 -8.60 0.31 -21.81
CA SER A 467 -7.23 0.33 -22.31
C SER A 467 -7.18 -0.17 -23.76
N ALA A 468 -6.12 0.22 -24.46
CA ALA A 468 -5.87 -0.16 -25.85
C ALA A 468 -4.43 -0.61 -26.03
N LEU A 469 -4.25 -1.70 -26.78
CA LEU A 469 -2.97 -2.09 -27.32
C LEU A 469 -2.83 -1.50 -28.73
N LEU A 470 -1.88 -0.58 -28.88
CA LEU A 470 -1.56 0.07 -30.13
C LEU A 470 -0.25 -0.49 -30.68
N ALA A 471 -0.17 -0.63 -32.00
CA ALA A 471 1.00 -1.20 -32.66
C ALA A 471 1.58 -0.28 -33.73
N ILE A 472 2.91 -0.21 -33.76
CA ILE A 472 3.71 0.40 -34.81
C ILE A 472 4.95 -0.47 -35.01
N ASN A 473 5.09 -1.10 -36.17
CA ASN A 473 6.13 -2.09 -36.43
C ASN A 473 6.21 -3.15 -35.30
N ASN A 474 7.39 -3.38 -34.72
CA ASN A 474 7.61 -4.25 -33.56
C ASN A 474 7.51 -3.53 -32.20
N ILE A 475 6.99 -2.31 -32.17
CA ILE A 475 6.69 -1.60 -30.93
C ILE A 475 5.22 -1.80 -30.56
N ARG A 476 4.98 -2.01 -29.27
CA ARG A 476 3.64 -2.12 -28.68
C ARG A 476 3.48 -1.09 -27.58
N ILE A 477 2.41 -0.31 -27.67
CA ILE A 477 2.07 0.75 -26.74
C ILE A 477 0.79 0.33 -26.03
N ILE A 478 0.88 0.07 -24.73
CA ILE A 478 -0.28 -0.17 -23.88
C ILE A 478 -0.76 1.19 -23.35
N ALA A 479 -1.83 1.71 -23.94
CA ALA A 479 -2.49 2.94 -23.51
C ALA A 479 -3.59 2.60 -22.49
N THR A 480 -3.59 3.32 -21.36
CA THR A 480 -4.54 3.13 -20.26
C THR A 480 -5.28 4.43 -19.95
N THR A 481 -6.49 4.34 -19.39
CA THR A 481 -7.27 5.54 -19.02
C THR A 481 -6.92 6.09 -17.64
N ARG A 482 -6.37 5.24 -16.76
CA ARG A 482 -6.00 5.59 -15.38
C ARG A 482 -4.60 5.06 -15.05
N THR A 483 -3.98 5.68 -14.05
CA THR A 483 -2.70 5.23 -13.48
C THR A 483 -2.85 3.88 -12.77
N GLY A 484 -1.74 3.19 -12.55
CA GLY A 484 -1.68 1.87 -11.92
C GLY A 484 -0.26 1.31 -12.00
N PRO A 485 -0.03 0.01 -11.73
CA PRO A 485 1.32 -0.55 -11.74
C PRO A 485 1.79 -0.80 -13.19
N HIS A 486 2.30 0.24 -13.86
CA HIS A 486 2.79 0.23 -15.25
C HIS A 486 4.04 -0.62 -15.52
N PHE A 487 4.43 -1.46 -14.55
CA PHE A 487 5.47 -2.48 -14.65
C PHE A 487 4.92 -3.89 -14.37
N ALA A 488 3.66 -4.05 -13.96
CA ALA A 488 3.12 -5.34 -13.55
C ALA A 488 2.99 -6.29 -14.75
N PRO A 489 3.52 -7.53 -14.68
CA PRO A 489 3.33 -8.56 -15.70
C PRO A 489 1.86 -8.76 -16.10
N GLU A 490 0.97 -8.67 -15.12
CA GLU A 490 -0.47 -8.82 -15.27
C GLU A 490 -1.06 -7.80 -16.25
N LEU A 491 -0.57 -6.54 -16.25
CA LEU A 491 -1.00 -5.53 -17.22
C LEU A 491 -0.65 -5.97 -18.65
N PHE A 492 0.58 -6.43 -18.88
CA PHE A 492 1.03 -6.90 -20.19
C PHE A 492 0.24 -8.14 -20.63
N GLN A 493 0.01 -9.08 -19.72
CA GLN A 493 -0.74 -10.31 -19.98
C GLN A 493 -2.21 -10.03 -20.32
N THR A 494 -2.86 -9.12 -19.60
CA THR A 494 -4.23 -8.67 -19.91
C THR A 494 -4.29 -7.98 -21.28
N ALA A 495 -3.23 -7.28 -21.69
CA ALA A 495 -3.11 -6.74 -23.04
C ALA A 495 -2.85 -7.82 -24.13
N GLY A 496 -2.56 -9.07 -23.74
CA GLY A 496 -2.25 -10.18 -24.64
C GLY A 496 -0.76 -10.33 -24.97
N ILE A 497 0.13 -9.73 -24.18
CA ILE A 497 1.59 -9.76 -24.35
C ILE A 497 2.21 -10.62 -23.25
N ASP A 498 3.09 -11.56 -23.62
CA ASP A 498 4.03 -12.16 -22.65
C ASP A 498 5.23 -11.21 -22.47
N PRO A 499 5.32 -10.50 -21.33
CA PRO A 499 6.38 -9.52 -21.14
C PRO A 499 7.78 -10.14 -21.15
N PHE A 500 7.90 -11.45 -20.88
CA PHE A 500 9.20 -12.12 -20.76
C PHE A 500 9.75 -12.63 -22.10
N SER A 501 8.94 -12.58 -23.16
CA SER A 501 9.35 -12.87 -24.54
C SER A 501 9.77 -11.62 -25.33
N ALA A 502 9.57 -10.42 -24.76
CA ALA A 502 9.93 -9.15 -25.39
C ALA A 502 11.45 -8.96 -25.41
N ALA A 503 11.95 -8.20 -26.40
CA ALA A 503 13.32 -7.70 -26.36
C ALA A 503 13.46 -6.60 -25.31
N VAL A 504 12.48 -5.71 -25.24
CA VAL A 504 12.52 -4.55 -24.34
C VAL A 504 11.17 -4.32 -23.68
N ILE A 505 11.21 -3.99 -22.39
CA ILE A 505 10.09 -3.42 -21.66
C ILE A 505 10.52 -2.13 -20.97
N VAL A 506 9.69 -1.11 -21.06
CA VAL A 506 9.79 0.08 -20.22
C VAL A 506 8.92 -0.12 -18.97
N ALA A 507 9.58 -0.19 -17.81
CA ALA A 507 8.94 -0.32 -16.52
C ALA A 507 8.90 1.05 -15.83
N LYS A 508 7.72 1.66 -15.71
CA LYS A 508 7.51 2.93 -15.00
C LYS A 508 7.50 2.71 -13.49
N SER A 509 8.68 2.56 -12.90
CA SER A 509 8.90 2.33 -11.47
C SER A 509 10.39 2.53 -11.15
N PRO A 510 10.75 3.16 -10.02
CA PRO A 510 12.16 3.29 -9.61
C PRO A 510 12.77 1.96 -9.16
N CYS A 511 12.04 1.16 -8.38
CA CYS A 511 12.55 -0.07 -7.76
C CYS A 511 11.58 -1.26 -7.83
N GLY A 512 10.28 -1.00 -7.64
CA GLY A 512 9.20 -2.00 -7.54
C GLY A 512 9.24 -3.16 -8.54
N PHE A 513 9.48 -2.87 -9.81
CA PHE A 513 9.55 -3.88 -10.87
C PHE A 513 10.61 -4.98 -10.63
N ARG A 514 11.66 -4.70 -9.83
CA ARG A 514 12.72 -5.67 -9.52
C ARG A 514 12.21 -6.92 -8.81
N ALA A 515 11.09 -6.83 -8.08
CA ALA A 515 10.43 -7.98 -7.46
C ALA A 515 10.12 -9.11 -8.47
N VAL A 516 9.87 -8.76 -9.73
CA VAL A 516 9.51 -9.71 -10.79
C VAL A 516 10.66 -9.90 -11.77
N TYR A 517 11.30 -8.81 -12.20
CA TYR A 517 12.19 -8.85 -13.36
C TYR A 517 13.63 -9.24 -13.03
N THR A 518 14.10 -9.10 -11.78
CA THR A 518 15.52 -9.37 -11.45
C THR A 518 15.96 -10.79 -11.78
N SER A 519 15.08 -11.79 -11.63
CA SER A 519 15.39 -13.19 -11.94
C SER A 519 15.08 -13.59 -13.40
N ARG A 520 14.46 -12.72 -14.19
CA ARG A 520 13.92 -13.04 -15.52
C ARG A 520 14.45 -12.17 -16.66
N ALA A 521 14.89 -10.96 -16.36
CA ALA A 521 15.54 -10.07 -17.31
C ALA A 521 17.00 -10.48 -17.49
N HIS A 522 17.50 -10.38 -18.72
CA HIS A 522 18.93 -10.49 -19.01
C HIS A 522 19.69 -9.30 -18.44
N GLN A 523 19.09 -8.10 -18.54
CA GLN A 523 19.64 -6.88 -17.95
C GLN A 523 18.54 -5.89 -17.55
N ILE A 524 18.86 -5.07 -16.54
CA ILE A 524 18.03 -3.97 -16.05
C ILE A 524 18.86 -2.70 -16.10
N ILE A 525 18.32 -1.65 -16.74
CA ILE A 525 18.99 -0.35 -16.89
C ILE A 525 18.09 0.72 -16.28
N SER A 526 18.59 1.45 -15.27
CA SER A 526 17.89 2.63 -14.74
C SER A 526 18.14 3.82 -15.68
N VAL A 527 17.07 4.44 -16.18
CA VAL A 527 17.13 5.51 -17.18
C VAL A 527 16.94 6.87 -16.51
N ARG A 528 17.83 7.81 -16.83
CA ARG A 528 17.67 9.24 -16.52
C ARG A 528 16.74 9.88 -17.54
N ALA A 529 15.43 9.76 -17.33
CA ALA A 529 14.41 10.44 -18.12
C ALA A 529 13.91 11.72 -17.41
N PRO A 530 13.38 12.72 -18.14
CA PRO A 530 12.64 13.82 -17.54
C PRO A 530 11.28 13.37 -16.99
N GLY A 531 10.83 13.96 -15.88
CA GLY A 531 9.54 13.67 -15.26
C GLY A 531 9.43 14.29 -13.86
N CYS A 532 8.29 14.10 -13.21
CA CYS A 532 8.04 14.66 -11.86
C CYS A 532 8.43 13.71 -10.72
N ALA A 533 8.92 12.50 -11.02
CA ALA A 533 9.46 11.55 -10.06
C ALA A 533 10.94 11.18 -10.35
N PRO A 534 11.84 12.13 -10.68
CA PRO A 534 13.21 11.80 -11.09
C PRO A 534 14.02 11.21 -9.93
N SER A 535 14.92 10.28 -10.25
CA SER A 535 15.86 9.66 -9.31
C SER A 535 16.82 10.69 -8.69
N ASP A 536 17.20 11.72 -9.46
CA ASP A 536 18.04 12.84 -9.07
C ASP A 536 17.21 14.08 -8.70
N PHE A 537 16.14 13.87 -7.93
CA PHE A 537 15.16 14.90 -7.50
C PHE A 537 15.78 16.15 -6.86
N TRP A 538 16.98 16.07 -6.29
CA TRP A 538 17.68 17.23 -5.75
C TRP A 538 18.12 18.26 -6.80
N THR A 539 18.04 17.88 -8.08
CA THR A 539 18.27 18.80 -9.22
C THR A 539 17.06 19.68 -9.53
N TYR A 540 15.91 19.42 -8.89
CA TYR A 540 14.66 20.15 -9.10
C TYR A 540 14.48 21.22 -8.01
N PRO A 541 13.75 22.32 -8.30
CA PRO A 541 13.49 23.35 -7.32
C PRO A 541 12.49 22.85 -6.27
N PHE A 542 12.91 22.88 -5.00
CA PHE A 542 12.06 22.67 -3.83
C PHE A 542 12.15 23.94 -2.97
N GLU A 543 11.00 24.48 -2.60
CA GLU A 543 10.89 25.79 -1.93
C GLU A 543 10.52 25.67 -0.45
N GLN A 544 9.78 24.62 -0.08
CA GLN A 544 9.21 24.45 1.26
C GLN A 544 10.02 23.53 2.15
N ILE A 545 10.88 22.67 1.59
CA ILE A 545 11.65 21.70 2.38
C ILE A 545 12.48 22.37 3.48
N PRO A 546 12.68 21.67 4.61
CA PRO A 546 13.60 22.14 5.63
C PRO A 546 15.02 22.15 5.07
N ARG A 547 15.85 23.12 5.49
CA ARG A 547 17.28 23.17 5.16
C ARG A 547 18.11 23.41 6.43
N PRO A 548 19.30 22.77 6.56
CA PRO A 548 19.95 21.89 5.59
C PRO A 548 19.29 20.50 5.48
N LEU A 549 19.24 19.95 4.26
CA LEU A 549 18.72 18.61 3.99
C LEU A 549 19.51 17.94 2.86
N TRP A 550 20.11 16.77 3.15
CA TRP A 550 20.80 16.00 2.12
C TRP A 550 19.76 15.33 1.18
N PRO A 551 19.92 15.36 -0.16
CA PRO A 551 21.12 15.71 -0.91
C PRO A 551 21.17 17.15 -1.46
N TRP A 552 20.24 18.03 -1.12
CA TRP A 552 20.28 19.44 -1.54
C TRP A 552 21.41 20.24 -0.87
N ASP A 553 21.62 19.99 0.42
CA ASP A 553 22.64 20.65 1.23
C ASP A 553 23.61 19.62 1.82
N GLU A 554 24.91 19.84 1.63
CA GLU A 554 25.93 19.04 2.30
C GLU A 554 26.05 19.44 3.77
N MET A 555 26.23 18.44 4.64
CA MET A 555 26.37 18.63 6.08
C MET A 555 27.64 17.94 6.55
N GLU A 556 28.62 18.70 7.04
CA GLU A 556 29.90 18.16 7.53
C GLU A 556 29.72 17.34 8.81
N HIS A 557 28.83 17.79 9.69
CA HIS A 557 28.58 17.18 10.99
C HIS A 557 27.07 17.10 11.27
N TRP A 558 26.60 15.90 11.56
CA TRP A 558 25.26 15.66 12.10
C TRP A 558 25.35 14.56 13.15
N SER A 559 24.58 14.69 14.23
CA SER A 559 24.48 13.66 15.25
C SER A 559 23.02 13.49 15.70
N PRO A 560 22.56 12.23 15.89
CA PRO A 560 21.20 11.97 16.33
C PRO A 560 20.96 12.38 17.78
N GLN A 561 19.83 13.04 18.02
CA GLN A 561 19.27 13.43 19.31
C GLN A 561 17.81 12.96 19.43
N PRO A 562 17.57 11.65 19.66
CA PRO A 562 16.21 11.12 19.65
C PRO A 562 15.32 11.79 20.71
N GLN A 563 14.08 12.07 20.33
CA GLN A 563 13.04 12.60 21.20
C GLN A 563 12.18 11.46 21.72
N LEU A 564 11.73 11.56 22.97
CA LEU A 564 10.84 10.57 23.58
C LEU A 564 9.38 11.02 23.52
N PHE A 565 8.52 10.09 23.14
CA PHE A 565 7.07 10.17 23.25
C PHE A 565 6.60 9.01 24.12
N VAL A 566 6.02 9.33 25.26
CA VAL A 566 5.49 8.34 26.21
C VAL A 566 3.99 8.24 26.02
N SER A 567 3.51 7.00 25.87
CA SER A 567 2.07 6.72 25.80
C SER A 567 1.34 7.33 27.01
N GLY A 568 0.26 8.06 26.75
CA GLY A 568 -0.59 8.67 27.78
C GLY A 568 -1.44 7.66 28.56
N ILE A 569 -1.26 6.34 28.37
CA ILE A 569 -2.01 5.28 29.06
C ILE A 569 -1.57 5.22 30.53
N SER A 570 -2.02 6.19 31.33
CA SER A 570 -2.06 6.08 32.78
C SER A 570 -3.29 5.24 33.15
N ARG A 571 -3.10 3.94 33.39
CA ARG A 571 -4.14 3.13 34.04
C ARG A 571 -4.08 3.41 35.54
N SER A 572 -5.10 4.11 36.05
CA SER A 572 -5.37 4.30 37.48
C SER A 572 -5.72 2.99 38.17
#